data_AF-A0A7Z7YSL2-F1
#
_entry.id   AF-A0A7Z7YSL2-F1
#
_cell.length_a   1.000
_cell.length_b   1.000
_cell.length_c   1.000
_cell.angle_alpha   90.00
_cell.angle_beta   90.00
_cell.angle_gamma   90.00
#
_symmetry.space_group_name_H-M   'P 1'
#
loop_
_entity.id
_entity.type
_entity.pdbx_description
1 polymer ?
#
loop_
_entity_poly.entity_id
_entity_poly.type
_entity_poly.pdbx_seq_one_letter_code
_entity_poly.pdbx_strand_id
1 'polypeptide(L)'
;KGYDVPILHVNADDVEATIEAIDIAMEFRKEFHKDFVIDLVGYRRYGHNEMDEPSITNPTLYHNIRKHDSVEVIYGNKLVDEGILTKEQMSEIIDSVQKEMRTAQDKIDKSDKMNSTVMNKPESLQLPLQSDKKEFSFEHLKKINDAMLNYPED
;
A
#
# COMPACT_ATOMS: atom_id res chain seq x y z
N LYS A 1 -20.33 -3.04 0.21
CA LYS A 1 -21.78 -3.08 0.58
C LYS A 1 -22.29 -4.46 1.00
N GLY A 2 -21.55 -5.57 0.84
CA GLY A 2 -22.01 -6.91 1.24
C GLY A 2 -21.64 -7.36 2.66
N TYR A 3 -20.84 -6.57 3.40
CA TYR A 3 -20.27 -6.95 4.71
C TYR A 3 -20.36 -5.84 5.78
N ASP A 4 -21.28 -4.87 5.63
CA ASP A 4 -21.45 -3.73 6.56
C ASP A 4 -20.14 -3.01 6.95
N VAL A 5 -19.23 -2.92 5.99
CA VAL A 5 -17.95 -2.20 6.10
C VAL A 5 -18.19 -0.73 5.77
N PRO A 6 -17.73 0.23 6.60
CA PRO A 6 -17.77 1.65 6.27
C PRO A 6 -16.94 1.95 5.02
N ILE A 7 -17.47 2.83 4.17
CA ILE A 7 -16.80 3.28 2.95
C ILE A 7 -16.78 4.80 2.98
N LEU A 8 -15.58 5.38 2.93
CA LEU A 8 -15.37 6.82 2.84
C LEU A 8 -14.81 7.14 1.46
N HIS A 9 -15.52 7.97 0.71
CA HIS A 9 -15.09 8.45 -0.61
C HIS A 9 -14.38 9.79 -0.43
N VAL A 10 -13.17 9.93 -0.97
CA VAL A 10 -12.37 11.16 -0.84
C VAL A 10 -11.73 11.53 -2.17
N ASN A 11 -11.68 12.83 -2.46
CA ASN A 11 -11.03 13.34 -3.67
C ASN A 11 -9.50 13.35 -3.48
N ALA A 12 -8.78 12.68 -4.37
CA ALA A 12 -7.32 12.60 -4.33
C ALA A 12 -6.61 13.95 -4.56
N ASP A 13 -7.28 14.93 -5.19
CA ASP A 13 -6.73 16.27 -5.34
C ASP A 13 -6.79 17.09 -4.04
N ASP A 14 -7.56 16.65 -3.04
CA ASP A 14 -7.60 17.23 -1.69
C ASP A 14 -6.74 16.39 -0.74
N VAL A 15 -5.49 16.80 -0.61
CA VAL A 15 -4.47 16.10 0.17
C VAL A 15 -4.84 16.07 1.67
N GLU A 16 -5.36 17.17 2.21
CA GLU A 16 -5.73 17.26 3.63
C GLU A 16 -6.92 16.37 3.94
N ALA A 17 -7.98 16.41 3.13
CA ALA A 17 -9.12 15.53 3.29
C ALA A 17 -8.73 14.05 3.16
N THR A 18 -7.77 13.73 2.28
CA THR A 18 -7.24 12.37 2.12
C THR A 18 -6.51 11.90 3.38
N ILE A 19 -5.73 12.76 4.02
CA ILE A 19 -5.05 12.46 5.29
C ILE A 19 -6.09 12.25 6.40
N GLU A 20 -7.09 13.13 6.51
CA GLU A 20 -8.16 13.00 7.50
C GLU A 20 -8.97 11.71 7.30
N ALA A 21 -9.23 11.31 6.06
CA ALA A 21 -9.87 10.03 5.74
C ALA A 21 -9.06 8.83 6.25
N ILE A 22 -7.73 8.91 6.19
CA ILE A 22 -6.82 7.88 6.74
C ILE A 22 -6.90 7.86 8.26
N ASP A 23 -6.87 9.03 8.91
CA ASP A 23 -6.95 9.13 10.37
C ASP A 23 -8.26 8.51 10.90
N ILE A 24 -9.40 8.86 10.29
CA ILE A 24 -10.71 8.28 10.61
C ILE A 24 -10.70 6.76 10.42
N ALA A 25 -10.15 6.26 9.32
CA ALA A 25 -10.10 4.82 9.04
C ALA A 25 -9.24 4.07 10.08
N MET A 26 -8.13 4.67 10.49
CA MET A 26 -7.22 4.10 11.49
C MET A 26 -7.85 4.10 12.88
N GLU A 27 -8.52 5.18 13.27
CA GLU A 27 -9.28 5.23 14.53
C GLU A 27 -10.41 4.20 14.55
N PHE A 28 -11.18 4.08 13.48
CA PHE A 28 -12.24 3.08 13.36
C PHE A 28 -11.69 1.66 13.50
N ARG A 29 -10.59 1.34 12.80
CA ARG A 29 -9.97 0.01 12.89
C ARG A 29 -9.44 -0.28 14.29
N LYS A 30 -8.91 0.74 14.99
CA LYS A 30 -8.40 0.60 16.36
C LYS A 30 -9.52 0.36 17.36
N GLU A 31 -10.63 1.08 17.24
CA GLU A 31 -11.76 1.01 18.18
C GLU A 31 -12.62 -0.24 17.96
N PHE A 32 -12.96 -0.53 16.70
CA PHE A 32 -13.94 -1.57 16.37
C PHE A 32 -13.33 -2.87 15.89
N HIS A 33 -12.02 -2.90 15.59
CA HIS A 33 -11.32 -4.06 15.04
C HIS A 33 -11.98 -4.65 13.79
N LYS A 34 -12.57 -3.76 12.97
CA LYS A 34 -13.25 -4.10 11.71
C LYS A 34 -12.57 -3.43 10.53
N ASP A 35 -12.86 -3.98 9.35
CA ASP A 35 -12.40 -3.42 8.09
C ASP A 35 -13.03 -2.04 7.82
N PHE A 36 -12.31 -1.22 7.08
CA PHE A 36 -12.72 0.11 6.64
C PHE A 36 -12.18 0.33 5.22
N VAL A 37 -12.97 0.91 4.33
CA VAL A 37 -12.56 1.19 2.95
C VAL A 37 -12.47 2.69 2.72
N ILE A 38 -11.31 3.14 2.24
CA ILE A 38 -11.16 4.47 1.66
C ILE A 38 -11.20 4.31 0.14
N ASP A 39 -12.21 4.89 -0.49
CA ASP A 39 -12.29 5.03 -1.93
C ASP A 39 -11.63 6.36 -2.32
N LEU A 40 -10.35 6.28 -2.67
CA LEU A 40 -9.53 7.41 -3.11
C LEU A 40 -9.82 7.70 -4.58
N VAL A 41 -10.67 8.69 -4.82
CA VAL A 41 -11.13 9.07 -6.16
C VAL A 41 -10.09 9.97 -6.81
N GLY A 42 -9.31 9.39 -7.72
CA GLY A 42 -8.34 10.10 -8.53
C GLY A 42 -8.47 9.79 -10.01
N TYR A 43 -7.38 10.02 -10.75
CA TYR A 43 -7.31 9.76 -12.19
C TYR A 43 -5.99 9.10 -12.57
N ARG A 44 -5.98 8.44 -13.73
CA ARG A 44 -4.76 7.88 -14.32
C ARG A 44 -4.27 8.82 -15.41
N ARG A 45 -3.09 9.42 -15.20
CA ARG A 45 -2.53 10.43 -16.11
C ARG A 45 -2.17 9.86 -17.49
N TYR A 46 -1.65 8.63 -17.53
CA TYR A 46 -1.28 7.93 -18.76
C TYR A 46 -2.22 6.75 -19.05
N GLY A 47 -1.93 5.97 -20.09
CA GLY A 47 -2.68 4.77 -20.43
C GLY A 47 -2.60 3.67 -19.35
N HIS A 48 -3.07 2.47 -19.66
CA HIS A 48 -2.93 1.36 -18.69
C HIS A 48 -1.46 1.10 -18.37
N ASN A 49 -0.63 1.25 -19.40
CA ASN A 49 0.82 1.36 -19.33
C ASN A 49 1.25 2.73 -19.88
N GLU A 50 2.47 3.17 -19.62
CA GLU A 50 2.99 4.48 -20.06
C GLU A 50 3.13 4.61 -21.58
N MET A 51 3.25 3.47 -22.30
CA MET A 51 3.31 3.43 -23.76
C MET A 51 1.93 3.32 -24.43
N ASP A 52 0.87 3.10 -23.66
CA ASP A 52 -0.48 2.98 -24.20
C ASP A 52 -1.06 4.36 -24.51
N GLU A 53 -1.78 4.50 -25.62
CA GLU A 53 -2.55 5.71 -25.93
C GLU A 53 -4.03 5.52 -25.53
N PRO A 54 -4.46 6.09 -24.39
CA PRO A 54 -5.79 5.86 -23.85
C PRO A 54 -6.90 6.69 -24.50
N SER A 55 -6.57 7.72 -25.30
CA SER A 55 -7.57 8.53 -25.98
C SER A 55 -8.35 7.74 -27.04
N ILE A 56 -7.84 6.58 -27.46
CA ILE A 56 -8.50 5.70 -28.44
C ILE A 56 -9.86 5.22 -27.91
N THR A 57 -9.94 4.88 -26.62
CA THR A 57 -11.16 4.36 -25.99
C THR A 57 -11.84 5.37 -25.07
N ASN A 58 -11.08 6.30 -24.47
CA ASN A 58 -11.58 7.27 -23.49
C ASN A 58 -11.20 8.73 -23.85
N PRO A 59 -11.55 9.24 -25.05
CA PRO A 59 -11.03 10.51 -25.56
C PRO A 59 -11.42 11.72 -24.71
N THR A 60 -12.69 11.86 -24.33
CA THR A 60 -13.18 13.01 -23.55
C THR A 60 -12.59 13.05 -22.15
N LEU A 61 -12.49 11.89 -21.50
CA LEU A 61 -11.89 11.78 -20.17
C LEU A 61 -10.42 12.20 -20.20
N TYR A 62 -9.64 11.66 -21.14
CA TYR A 62 -8.22 11.99 -21.24
C TYR A 62 -7.96 13.40 -21.75
N HIS A 63 -8.89 14.01 -22.50
CA HIS A 63 -8.83 15.43 -22.81
C HIS A 63 -8.90 16.30 -21.54
N ASN A 64 -9.77 15.96 -20.59
CA ASN A 64 -9.88 16.67 -19.32
C ASN A 64 -8.67 16.40 -18.42
N ILE A 65 -8.24 15.14 -18.31
CA ILE A 65 -7.06 14.76 -17.50
C ILE A 65 -5.79 15.48 -17.98
N ARG A 66 -5.57 15.60 -19.31
CA ARG A 66 -4.40 16.30 -19.86
C ARG A 66 -4.38 17.80 -19.54
N LYS A 67 -5.53 18.41 -19.25
CA LYS A 67 -5.66 19.82 -18.84
C LYS A 67 -5.63 20.01 -17.32
N HIS A 68 -5.72 18.92 -16.57
CA HIS A 68 -5.75 18.96 -15.12
C HIS A 68 -4.33 18.95 -14.59
N ASP A 69 -4.04 19.88 -13.69
CA ASP A 69 -2.74 19.97 -13.04
C ASP A 69 -2.49 18.72 -12.18
N SER A 70 -1.22 18.41 -11.92
CA SER A 70 -0.88 17.29 -11.05
C SER A 70 -1.13 17.67 -9.59
N VAL A 71 -1.36 16.65 -8.74
CA VAL A 71 -1.74 16.86 -7.33
C VAL A 71 -0.70 17.70 -6.59
N GLU A 72 0.59 17.50 -6.87
CA GLU A 72 1.67 18.29 -6.28
C GLU A 72 1.62 19.77 -6.69
N VAL A 73 1.14 20.08 -7.90
CA VAL A 73 0.97 21.46 -8.37
C VAL A 73 -0.28 22.08 -7.74
N ILE A 74 -1.39 21.35 -7.71
CA ILE A 74 -2.66 21.81 -7.11
C ILE A 74 -2.44 22.15 -5.64
N TYR A 75 -1.88 21.21 -4.87
CA TYR A 75 -1.66 21.40 -3.45
C TYR A 75 -0.56 22.44 -3.17
N GLY A 76 0.51 22.46 -3.96
CA GLY A 76 1.53 23.50 -3.86
C GLY A 76 0.97 24.91 -4.07
N ASN A 77 0.12 25.09 -5.08
CA ASN A 77 -0.56 26.38 -5.31
C ASN A 77 -1.47 26.78 -4.14
N LYS A 78 -2.24 25.83 -3.58
CA LYS A 78 -3.06 26.07 -2.37
C LYS A 78 -2.20 26.62 -1.23
N LEU A 79 -1.06 25.99 -0.96
CA LEU A 79 -0.15 26.43 0.11
C LEU A 79 0.51 27.79 -0.18
N VAL A 80 0.74 28.12 -1.45
CA VAL A 80 1.18 29.47 -1.84
C VAL A 80 0.09 30.50 -1.56
N ASP A 81 -1.15 30.20 -1.94
CA ASP A 81 -2.30 31.10 -1.74
C ASP A 81 -2.58 31.33 -0.25
N GLU A 82 -2.33 30.31 0.58
CA GLU A 82 -2.40 30.39 2.05
C GLU A 82 -1.18 31.10 2.68
N GLY A 83 -0.16 31.42 1.89
CA GLY A 83 1.06 32.10 2.34
C GLY A 83 1.99 31.22 3.18
N ILE A 84 1.80 29.91 3.16
CA ILE A 84 2.65 28.94 3.87
C ILE A 84 4.01 28.78 3.17
N LEU A 85 4.01 28.89 1.84
CA LEU A 85 5.22 28.85 1.02
C LEU A 85 5.16 29.86 -0.14
N THR A 86 6.33 30.20 -0.66
CA THR A 86 6.47 31.03 -1.88
C THR A 86 6.48 30.14 -3.12
N LYS A 87 6.21 30.71 -4.30
CA LYS A 87 6.33 29.98 -5.57
C LYS A 87 7.74 29.47 -5.82
N GLU A 88 8.74 30.22 -5.40
CA GLU A 88 10.15 29.85 -5.51
C GLU A 88 10.43 28.62 -4.65
N GLN A 89 9.98 28.62 -3.39
CA GLN A 89 10.12 27.45 -2.50
C GLN A 89 9.39 26.22 -3.03
N MET A 90 8.18 26.39 -3.59
CA MET A 90 7.44 25.30 -4.24
C MET A 90 8.28 24.66 -5.36
N SER A 91 8.85 25.47 -6.25
CA SER A 91 9.68 25.00 -7.36
C SER A 91 10.95 24.30 -6.86
N GLU A 92 11.62 24.88 -5.88
CA GLU A 92 12.83 24.31 -5.28
C GLU A 92 12.59 22.92 -4.68
N ILE A 93 11.45 22.73 -3.99
CA ILE A 93 11.06 21.43 -3.44
C ILE A 93 10.88 20.40 -4.56
N ILE A 94 10.11 20.73 -5.61
CA ILE A 94 9.86 19.82 -6.73
C ILE A 94 11.17 19.43 -7.42
N ASP A 95 12.05 20.40 -7.67
CA ASP A 95 13.35 20.18 -8.30
C ASP A 95 14.28 19.34 -7.42
N SER A 96 14.24 19.55 -6.10
CA SER A 96 15.03 18.78 -5.14
C SER A 96 14.69 17.29 -5.18
N VAL A 97 13.40 16.96 -5.25
CA VAL A 97 12.91 15.57 -5.33
C VAL A 97 13.37 14.91 -6.62
N GLN A 98 13.27 15.62 -7.75
CA GLN A 98 13.78 15.11 -9.02
C GLN A 98 15.29 14.86 -8.99
N LYS A 99 16.05 15.76 -8.37
CA LYS A 99 17.50 15.62 -8.21
C LYS A 99 17.87 14.43 -7.32
N GLU A 100 17.14 14.22 -6.24
CA GLU A 100 17.34 13.08 -5.35
C GLU A 100 17.09 11.76 -6.10
N MET A 101 15.98 11.68 -6.85
CA MET A 101 15.66 10.50 -7.67
C MET A 101 16.74 10.20 -8.72
N ARG A 102 17.28 11.23 -9.39
CA ARG A 102 18.40 11.08 -10.33
C ARG A 102 19.67 10.59 -9.64
N THR A 103 20.00 11.18 -8.49
CA THR A 103 21.17 10.78 -7.70
C THR A 103 21.06 9.33 -7.23
N ALA A 104 19.86 8.90 -6.83
CA ALA A 104 19.60 7.51 -6.47
C ALA A 104 19.78 6.59 -7.68
N GLN A 105 19.26 6.97 -8.85
CA GLN A 105 19.40 6.21 -10.10
C GLN A 105 20.87 6.05 -10.52
N ASP A 106 21.68 7.11 -10.40
CA ASP A 106 23.10 7.08 -10.76
C ASP A 106 23.94 6.17 -9.85
N LYS A 107 23.50 5.96 -8.61
CA LYS A 107 24.13 5.08 -7.63
C LYS A 107 23.78 3.60 -7.82
N ILE A 108 22.83 3.27 -8.69
CA ILE A 108 22.42 1.88 -8.93
C ILE A 108 23.57 1.14 -9.63
N ASP A 109 24.17 0.19 -8.91
CA ASP A 109 25.05 -0.80 -9.51
C ASP A 109 24.21 -1.81 -10.28
N LYS A 110 24.35 -1.83 -11.61
CA LYS A 110 23.61 -2.74 -12.50
C LYS A 110 24.00 -4.21 -12.30
N SER A 111 25.10 -4.48 -11.59
CA SER A 111 25.54 -5.83 -11.25
C SER A 111 24.96 -6.32 -9.92
N ASP A 112 24.38 -5.43 -9.12
CA ASP A 112 23.80 -5.76 -7.83
C ASP A 112 22.50 -6.54 -8.03
N LYS A 113 22.49 -7.80 -7.58
CA LYS A 113 21.31 -8.65 -7.63
C LYS A 113 20.54 -8.41 -6.34
N MET A 114 19.34 -7.86 -6.48
CA MET A 114 18.40 -7.60 -5.39
C MET A 114 18.04 -8.90 -4.67
N ASN A 115 18.85 -9.29 -3.68
CA ASN A 115 18.57 -10.40 -2.78
C ASN A 115 17.49 -9.92 -1.81
N SER A 116 16.23 -10.23 -2.11
CA SER A 116 15.09 -9.97 -1.23
C SER A 116 15.33 -10.66 0.13
N THR A 117 15.73 -9.89 1.14
CA THR A 117 15.93 -10.37 2.52
C THR A 117 14.63 -10.76 3.22
N VAL A 118 13.48 -10.35 2.67
CA VAL A 118 12.15 -10.52 3.28
C VAL A 118 11.61 -11.96 3.15
N MET A 119 12.11 -12.73 2.17
CA MET A 119 11.71 -14.12 1.93
C MET A 119 12.89 -15.09 2.07
N ASN A 120 13.78 -14.85 3.03
CA ASN A 120 14.76 -15.86 3.39
C ASN A 120 14.07 -16.99 4.13
N LYS A 121 14.00 -18.16 3.49
CA LYS A 121 13.51 -19.40 4.11
C LYS A 121 14.30 -19.65 5.40
N PRO A 122 13.64 -19.87 6.56
CA PRO A 122 14.34 -20.21 7.80
C PRO A 122 15.35 -21.32 7.57
N GLU A 123 16.53 -21.20 8.16
CA GLU A 123 17.65 -22.13 7.98
C GLU A 123 17.25 -23.60 8.23
N SER A 124 16.36 -23.83 9.20
CA SER A 124 15.81 -25.15 9.52
C SER A 124 15.05 -25.82 8.37
N LEU A 125 14.48 -25.04 7.46
CA LEU A 125 13.76 -25.55 6.29
C LEU A 125 14.68 -25.63 5.06
N GLN A 126 15.88 -25.06 5.09
CA GLN A 126 16.87 -25.17 3.99
C GLN A 126 17.57 -26.52 3.98
N LEU A 127 17.63 -27.19 5.13
CA LEU A 127 18.16 -28.53 5.26
C LEU A 127 17.26 -29.57 4.57
N PRO A 128 17.81 -30.67 4.03
CA PRO A 128 17.03 -31.79 3.52
C PRO A 128 16.05 -32.29 4.59
N LEU A 129 14.83 -32.67 4.17
CA LEU A 129 13.83 -33.26 5.07
C LEU A 129 14.44 -34.47 5.79
N GLN A 130 14.66 -34.33 7.09
CA GLN A 130 15.07 -35.44 7.93
C GLN A 130 13.85 -36.27 8.26
N SER A 131 13.99 -37.60 8.23
CA SER A 131 12.92 -38.49 8.67
C SER A 131 12.80 -38.39 10.20
N ASP A 132 11.73 -37.78 10.69
CA ASP A 132 11.47 -37.69 12.14
C ASP A 132 10.98 -39.07 12.62
N LYS A 133 11.90 -39.88 13.18
CA LYS A 133 11.61 -41.20 13.76
C LYS A 133 11.10 -41.08 15.20
N LYS A 134 10.20 -40.13 15.47
CA LYS A 134 9.57 -40.06 16.79
C LYS A 134 8.62 -41.23 16.96
N GLU A 135 8.99 -42.14 17.84
CA GLU A 135 8.12 -43.19 18.32
C GLU A 135 7.25 -42.62 19.45
N PHE A 136 5.94 -42.74 19.31
CA PHE A 136 4.99 -42.36 20.35
C PHE A 136 4.56 -43.61 21.10
N SER A 137 4.51 -43.52 22.43
CA SER A 137 3.99 -44.62 23.24
C SER A 137 2.47 -44.76 23.06
N PHE A 138 1.96 -45.98 23.21
CA PHE A 138 0.51 -46.24 23.18
C PHE A 138 -0.25 -45.37 24.17
N GLU A 139 0.27 -45.21 25.39
CA GLU A 139 -0.30 -44.33 26.43
C GLU A 139 -0.38 -42.88 25.97
N HIS A 140 0.63 -42.38 25.25
CA HIS A 140 0.62 -41.03 24.70
C HIS A 140 -0.46 -40.88 23.62
N LEU A 141 -0.58 -41.84 22.70
CA LEU A 141 -1.61 -41.83 21.66
C LEU A 141 -3.02 -41.96 22.25
N LYS A 142 -3.20 -42.82 23.25
CA LYS A 142 -4.46 -42.99 23.98
C LYS A 142 -4.86 -41.68 24.69
N LYS A 143 -3.90 -41.01 25.34
CA LYS A 143 -4.16 -39.71 25.98
C LYS A 143 -4.60 -38.63 24.97
N ILE A 144 -4.01 -38.58 23.77
CA ILE A 144 -4.46 -37.66 22.71
C ILE A 144 -5.87 -38.01 22.25
N ASN A 145 -6.14 -39.30 22.02
CA ASN A 145 -7.45 -39.77 21.61
C ASN A 145 -8.54 -39.45 22.65
N ASP A 146 -8.26 -39.71 23.93
CA ASP A 146 -9.18 -39.42 25.01
C ASP A 146 -9.40 -37.91 25.19
N ALA A 147 -8.36 -37.09 24.97
CA ALA A 147 -8.48 -35.62 24.99
C ALA A 147 -9.30 -35.06 23.82
N MET A 148 -9.28 -35.70 22.65
CA MET A 148 -10.12 -35.31 21.50
C MET A 148 -11.60 -35.63 21.69
N LEU A 149 -11.92 -36.55 22.61
CA LEU A 149 -13.29 -36.96 22.91
C LEU A 149 -13.89 -36.23 24.12
N ASN A 150 -13.08 -35.49 24.86
CA ASN A 150 -13.52 -34.69 25.99
C ASN A 150 -13.80 -33.25 25.54
N TYR A 151 -15.06 -32.86 25.59
CA TYR A 151 -15.46 -31.46 25.47
C TYR A 151 -15.46 -30.82 26.87
N PRO A 152 -15.14 -29.51 26.99
CA PRO A 152 -15.37 -28.80 28.25
C PRO A 152 -16.85 -28.92 28.66
N GLU A 153 -17.10 -29.15 29.94
CA GLU A 153 -18.43 -28.86 30.52
C GLU A 153 -18.61 -27.32 30.48
N ASP A 154 -19.84 -26.87 30.16
CA ASP A 154 -20.20 -25.46 29.88
C ASP A 154 -19.57 -24.41 30.83
#